data_AF-A0A7X9BMV8-F1
#
_entry.id   AF-A0A7X9BMV8-F1
#
_cell.length_a   1.000
_cell.length_b   1.000
_cell.length_c   1.000
_cell.angle_alpha   90.00
_cell.angle_beta   90.00
_cell.angle_gamma   90.00
#
_symmetry.space_group_name_H-M   'P 1'
#
loop_
_entity.id
_entity.type
_entity.pdbx_description
1 polymer ?
#
loop_
_entity_poly.entity_id
_entity_poly.type
_entity_poly.pdbx_seq_one_letter_code
_entity_poly.pdbx_strand_id
1 'polypeptide(L)' 'REACQEFESIFLYQMIRAMRATIPRSDFFGSSYGRDVFESMLDEQYAQEMSQTESIGLGELIYQQLSAK' A
#
# COMPACT_ATOMS: atom_id res chain seq x y z
N ARG A 1 -15.73 -9.84 2.14
CA ARG A 1 -14.38 -10.20 2.63
C ARG A 1 -13.35 -9.99 1.53
N GLU A 2 -13.42 -10.66 0.38
CA GLU A 2 -12.52 -10.37 -0.76
C GLU A 2 -12.51 -8.89 -1.17
N ALA A 3 -13.67 -8.28 -1.42
CA ALA A 3 -13.75 -6.85 -1.75
C ALA A 3 -13.17 -5.93 -0.64
N CYS A 4 -13.18 -6.37 0.62
CA CYS A 4 -12.58 -5.62 1.73
C CYS A 4 -11.05 -5.78 1.75
N GLN A 5 -10.54 -6.97 1.40
CA GLN A 5 -9.10 -7.22 1.24
C GLN A 5 -8.53 -6.47 0.03
N GLU A 6 -9.23 -6.44 -1.09
CA GLU A 6 -8.84 -5.63 -2.26
C GLU A 6 -8.82 -4.14 -1.92
N PHE A 7 -9.78 -3.67 -1.11
CA PHE A 7 -9.77 -2.29 -0.67
C PHE A 7 -8.62 -2.01 0.32
N GLU A 8 -8.33 -2.94 1.22
CA GLU A 8 -7.18 -2.88 2.13
C GLU A 8 -5.87 -2.81 1.35
N SER A 9 -5.70 -3.59 0.27
CA SER A 9 -4.49 -3.55 -0.55
C SER A 9 -4.29 -2.18 -1.21
N ILE A 10 -5.36 -1.59 -1.77
CA ILE A 10 -5.29 -0.24 -2.36
C ILE A 10 -4.96 0.81 -1.29
N PHE A 11 -5.55 0.69 -0.10
CA PHE A 11 -5.30 1.61 1.00
C PHE A 11 -3.86 1.50 1.52
N LEU A 12 -3.35 0.28 1.67
CA LEU A 12 -1.96 0.02 2.05
C LEU A 12 -0.98 0.55 1.02
N TYR A 13 -1.28 0.37 -0.27
CA TYR A 13 -0.48 0.95 -1.35
C TYR A 13 -0.38 2.48 -1.24
N GLN A 14 -1.52 3.16 -1.03
CA GLN A 14 -1.56 4.61 -0.80
C GLN A 14 -0.75 5.02 0.43
N MET A 15 -0.85 4.24 1.51
CA MET A 15 -0.11 4.49 2.76
C MET A 15 1.40 4.34 2.56
N ILE A 16 1.86 3.26 1.92
CA ILE A 16 3.27 3.01 1.61
C ILE A 16 3.83 4.15 0.75
N ARG A 17 3.08 4.55 -0.28
CA ARG A 17 3.47 5.66 -1.16
C ARG A 17 3.56 6.99 -0.40
N ALA A 18 2.60 7.27 0.48
CA ALA A 18 2.63 8.47 1.32
C ALA A 18 3.83 8.47 2.29
N MET A 19 4.13 7.35 2.94
CA MET A 19 5.31 7.20 3.78
C MET A 19 6.60 7.44 2.99
N ARG A 20 6.72 6.84 1.80
CA ARG A 20 7.89 6.98 0.94
C ARG A 20 8.09 8.41 0.43
N ALA A 21 7.00 9.15 0.19
CA ALA A 21 7.05 10.56 -0.16
C ALA A 21 7.62 11.46 0.95
N THR A 22 7.62 11.01 2.20
CA THR A 22 8.26 11.75 3.32
C THR A 22 9.78 11.59 3.37
N ILE A 23 10.34 10.61 2.65
CA ILE A 23 11.77 10.36 2.60
C ILE A 23 12.38 11.33 1.57
N PRO A 24 13.26 12.25 1.97
CA PRO A 24 13.92 13.16 1.02
C PRO A 24 14.78 12.34 0.06
N ARG A 25 14.53 12.50 -1.24
CA ARG A 25 15.36 11.87 -2.27
C ARG A 25 16.70 12.59 -2.33
N SER A 26 17.79 11.86 -2.23
CA SER A 26 19.12 12.45 -2.37
C SER A 26 19.44 12.67 -3.85
N ASP A 27 19.73 13.91 -4.23
CA ASP A 27 20.15 14.29 -5.59
C ASP A 27 21.43 13.59 -6.07
N PHE A 28 22.15 12.93 -5.15
CA PHE A 28 23.38 12.20 -5.40
C PHE A 28 23.16 10.91 -6.22
N PHE A 29 22.00 10.26 -6.04
CA PHE A 29 21.54 9.15 -6.86
C PHE A 29 20.31 9.64 -7.61
N GLY A 30 20.52 10.32 -8.73
CA GLY A 30 19.44 10.96 -9.51
C GLY A 30 18.19 10.08 -9.68
N SER A 31 17.02 10.70 -9.72
CA SER A 31 15.74 10.03 -9.96
C SER A 31 15.77 9.34 -11.33
N SER A 32 15.92 8.02 -11.33
CA SER A 32 15.78 7.22 -12.55
C SER A 32 14.31 6.86 -12.74
N TYR A 33 13.72 7.26 -13.87
CA TYR A 33 12.34 6.90 -14.22
C TYR A 33 12.11 5.38 -14.13
N GLY A 34 13.09 4.57 -14.53
CA GLY A 34 13.00 3.11 -14.41
C GLY A 34 12.96 2.61 -12.97
N ARG A 35 13.64 3.33 -12.05
CA ARG A 35 13.60 3.03 -10.62
C ARG A 35 12.25 3.39 -10.02
N ASP A 36 11.68 4.53 -10.40
CA ASP A 36 10.35 4.95 -9.93
C ASP A 36 9.26 3.95 -10.35
N VAL A 37 9.32 3.46 -11.59
CA VAL A 37 8.39 2.44 -12.09
C VAL A 37 8.58 1.12 -11.34
N PHE A 38 9.83 0.69 -11.14
CA PHE A 38 10.13 -0.54 -10.39
C PHE A 38 9.68 -0.45 -8.93
N GLU A 39 9.96 0.66 -8.26
CA GLU A 39 9.52 0.91 -6.88
C GLU A 39 8.00 0.94 -6.77
N SER A 40 7.30 1.52 -7.75
CA SER A 40 5.83 1.53 -7.77
C SER A 40 5.24 0.13 -7.87
N MET A 41 5.81 -0.73 -8.73
CA MET A 41 5.39 -2.14 -8.85
C MET A 41 5.72 -2.94 -7.59
N LEU A 42 6.86 -2.65 -6.96
CA LEU A 42 7.26 -3.28 -5.71
C LEU A 42 6.29 -2.91 -4.58
N ASP A 43 5.89 -1.65 -4.49
CA ASP A 43 4.95 -1.16 -3.48
C ASP A 43 3.56 -1.78 -3.65
N GLU A 44 3.13 -1.99 -4.89
CA GLU A 44 1.88 -2.70 -5.21
C GLU A 44 1.93 -4.14 -4.72
N GLN A 45 3.05 -4.85 -4.98
CA GLN A 45 3.19 -6.24 -4.51
C GLN A 45 3.26 -6.35 -2.99
N TYR A 46 3.98 -5.44 -2.33
CA TYR A 46 4.00 -5.40 -0.87
C TYR A 46 2.62 -5.15 -0.30
N ALA A 47 1.86 -4.19 -0.83
CA ALA A 47 0.50 -3.93 -0.38
C ALA A 47 -0.41 -5.16 -0.56
N GLN A 48 -0.23 -5.90 -1.65
CA GLN A 48 -1.00 -7.11 -1.95
C GLN A 48 -0.65 -8.26 -0.98
N GLU A 49 0.62 -8.54 -0.73
CA GLU A 49 1.03 -9.56 0.27
C GLU A 49 0.62 -9.16 1.70
N MET A 50 0.73 -7.88 2.04
CA MET A 50 0.32 -7.36 3.35
C MET A 50 -1.19 -7.39 3.56
N SER A 51 -2.01 -7.32 2.49
CA SER A 51 -3.47 -7.50 2.58
C SER A 51 -3.89 -8.97 2.71
N GLN A 52 -3.07 -9.91 2.22
CA GLN A 52 -3.34 -11.35 2.29
C GLN A 52 -2.93 -11.94 3.64
N THR A 53 -1.81 -11.46 4.17
CA THR A 53 -1.41 -11.76 5.54
C THR A 53 -2.26 -10.87 6.42
N GLU A 54 -3.22 -11.39 7.19
CA GLU A 54 -4.16 -10.62 8.06
C GLU A 54 -3.49 -9.76 9.16
N SER A 55 -2.22 -9.39 9.00
CA SER A 55 -1.32 -8.70 9.93
C SER A 55 -1.81 -7.32 10.37
N ILE A 56 -2.52 -6.58 9.52
CA ILE A 56 -2.93 -5.21 9.83
C ILE A 56 -4.40 -5.15 10.26
N GLY A 57 -5.23 -6.10 9.82
CA GLY A 57 -6.64 -6.19 10.21
C GLY A 57 -7.50 -5.01 9.77
N LEU A 58 -7.02 -4.18 8.83
CA LEU A 58 -7.78 -3.03 8.32
C LEU A 58 -8.97 -3.49 7.48
N GLY A 59 -8.86 -4.60 6.76
CA GLY A 59 -9.96 -5.17 5.99
C GLY A 59 -11.14 -5.57 6.87
N GLU A 60 -10.88 -6.12 8.06
CA GLU A 60 -11.90 -6.48 9.03
C GLU A 60 -12.48 -5.23 9.73
N LEU A 61 -11.66 -4.24 10.05
CA LEU A 61 -12.13 -2.93 10.54
C LEU A 61 -13.05 -2.24 9.53
N ILE A 62 -12.69 -2.25 8.24
CA ILE A 62 -13.49 -1.68 7.15
C ILE A 62 -14.77 -2.49 6.98
N TYR A 63 -14.70 -3.82 7.03
CA TYR A 63 -15.87 -4.70 6.98
C TYR A 63 -16.83 -4.41 8.14
N GLN A 64 -16.33 -4.26 9.37
CA GLN A 64 -17.12 -3.92 10.54
C GLN A 64 -17.77 -2.53 10.42
N GLN A 65 -17.03 -1.53 9.94
CA GLN A 65 -17.57 -0.18 9.74
C GLN A 65 -18.66 -0.14 8.66
N LEU A 66 -18.51 -0.91 7.57
CA LEU A 66 -19.50 -1.00 6.51
C LEU A 66 -20.71 -1.86 6.90
N SER A 67 -20.51 -2.90 7.73
CA SER A 67 -21.57 -3.79 8.21
C SER A 67 -22.32 -3.27 9.44
N ALA A 68 -21.77 -2.30 10.17
CA ALA A 68 -22.42 -1.65 11.32
C ALA A 68 -23.48 -0.62 10.91
N LYS A 69 -23.85 -0.59 9.63
CA LYS A 69 -24.91 0.23 9.05
C LYS A 69 -25.99 -0.66 8.45
#